data_AF-A0A9E0H7B0-F1
#
_entry.id   AF-A0A9E0H7B0-F1
#
_cell.length_a   1.000
_cell.length_b   1.000
_cell.length_c   1.000
_cell.angle_alpha   90.00
_cell.angle_beta   90.00
_cell.angle_gamma   90.00
#
_symmetry.space_group_name_H-M   'P 1'
#
loop_
_entity.id
_entity.type
_entity.pdbx_description
1 polymer ?
#
loop_
_entity_poly.entity_id
_entity_poly.type
_entity_poly.pdbx_seq_one_letter_code
_entity_poly.pdbx_strand_id
1 'polypeptide(L)'
;MVALVSAGCFSVERLPPPAAPTQVVPPIDRGGPPAPGLGRVVLDVEGDQATVFRVTGGSVGASGAGAVFSGSLEVTRPLCVTPCQVDLTPGPHGLRFVSRTDDDRRGDAFINIDQATSVYRYKLGRRSRPYGRRTLAWLTGAVGAFSDVAALATIDNDRRSIPITYGVVGVALTGLSWWLFRTSGFVEQSGAGTQWSLPPTGP
;
A
#
# COMPACT_ATOMS: atom_id res chain seq x y z
N MET A 1 -33.83 -15.56 2.90
CA MET A 1 -33.19 -14.30 2.48
C MET A 1 -31.72 -14.60 2.22
N VAL A 2 -31.36 -14.89 0.97
CA VAL A 2 -30.00 -15.29 0.60
C VAL A 2 -29.21 -14.03 0.30
N ALA A 3 -28.42 -13.56 1.27
CA ALA A 3 -27.41 -12.55 1.02
C ALA A 3 -26.26 -13.22 0.25
N LEU A 4 -26.36 -13.22 -1.09
CA LEU A 4 -25.24 -13.51 -1.97
C LEU A 4 -24.19 -12.42 -1.74
N VAL A 5 -23.26 -12.67 -0.82
CA VAL A 5 -22.03 -11.90 -0.70
C VAL A 5 -21.21 -12.22 -1.93
N SER A 6 -21.45 -11.47 -3.01
CA SER A 6 -20.63 -11.52 -4.21
C SER A 6 -19.22 -11.11 -3.80
N ALA A 7 -18.32 -12.08 -3.69
CA ALA A 7 -16.88 -11.85 -3.58
C ALA A 7 -16.42 -11.14 -4.85
N GLY A 8 -16.50 -9.80 -4.85
CA GLY A 8 -16.05 -9.00 -5.97
C GLY A 8 -14.55 -9.20 -6.15
N CYS A 9 -14.14 -9.84 -7.25
CA CYS A 9 -12.75 -9.88 -7.66
C CYS A 9 -12.30 -8.45 -7.97
N PHE A 10 -11.53 -7.84 -7.06
CA PHE A 10 -10.89 -6.56 -7.34
C PHE A 10 -9.83 -6.77 -8.41
N SER A 11 -9.93 -6.02 -9.51
CA SER A 11 -8.87 -5.98 -10.51
C SER A 11 -7.74 -5.10 -9.98
N VAL A 12 -6.57 -5.70 -9.80
CA VAL A 12 -5.31 -4.97 -9.52
C VAL A 12 -4.53 -4.94 -10.82
N GLU A 13 -4.43 -3.77 -11.43
CA GLU A 13 -3.55 -3.54 -12.56
C GLU A 13 -2.12 -3.40 -12.03
N ARG A 14 -1.27 -4.37 -12.40
CA ARG A 14 0.15 -4.35 -12.03
C ARG A 14 0.95 -3.73 -13.15
N LEU A 15 1.51 -2.57 -12.90
CA LEU A 15 2.43 -1.92 -13.83
C LEU A 15 3.84 -2.49 -13.64
N PRO A 16 4.64 -2.55 -14.72
CA PRO A 16 6.05 -2.93 -14.59
C PRO A 16 6.77 -1.98 -13.63
N PRO A 17 7.73 -2.46 -12.82
CA PRO A 17 8.55 -1.61 -11.98
C PRO A 17 9.24 -0.51 -12.82
N PRO A 18 9.51 0.66 -12.22
CA PRO A 18 10.28 1.69 -12.90
C PRO A 18 11.70 1.20 -13.17
N ALA A 19 12.38 1.81 -14.15
CA ALA A 19 13.79 1.53 -14.38
C ALA A 19 14.61 1.75 -13.10
N ALA A 20 15.55 0.86 -12.84
CA ALA A 20 16.41 0.95 -11.68
C ALA A 20 17.20 2.28 -11.69
N PRO A 21 17.36 2.94 -10.54
CA PRO A 21 18.05 4.21 -10.47
C PRO A 21 19.53 4.08 -10.85
N THR A 22 20.12 5.13 -11.42
CA THR A 22 21.55 5.15 -11.73
C THR A 22 22.39 5.22 -10.45
N GLN A 23 23.57 4.58 -10.47
CA GLN A 23 24.50 4.64 -9.35
C GLN A 23 25.10 6.04 -9.24
N VAL A 24 24.59 6.82 -8.29
CA VAL A 24 25.08 8.16 -7.96
C VAL A 24 25.18 8.23 -6.45
N VAL A 25 26.34 8.64 -5.95
CA VAL A 25 26.51 8.84 -4.52
C VAL A 25 25.94 10.22 -4.18
N PRO A 26 24.90 10.31 -3.33
CA PRO A 26 24.33 11.60 -2.97
C PRO A 26 25.36 12.44 -2.20
N PRO A 27 25.32 13.78 -2.35
CA PRO A 27 26.20 14.69 -1.62
C PRO A 27 25.72 14.83 -0.17
N ILE A 28 26.03 13.82 0.65
CA ILE A 28 25.79 13.86 2.09
C ILE A 28 27.11 13.83 2.85
N ASP A 29 27.15 14.50 4.00
CA ASP A 29 28.26 14.33 4.93
C ASP A 29 28.25 12.90 5.46
N ARG A 30 29.31 12.15 5.16
CA ARG A 30 29.44 10.76 5.60
C ARG A 30 29.84 10.66 7.07
N GLY A 31 30.30 11.75 7.68
CA GLY A 31 30.82 11.78 9.04
C GLY A 31 32.01 10.85 9.26
N GLY A 32 32.34 10.58 10.53
CA GLY A 32 33.33 9.57 10.92
C GLY A 32 32.81 8.14 10.80
N PRO A 33 33.65 7.10 10.93
CA PRO A 33 33.28 5.69 10.68
C PRO A 33 32.06 5.22 11.50
N PRO A 34 31.33 4.17 11.04
CA PRO A 34 30.22 3.61 11.80
C PRO A 34 30.68 3.07 13.16
N ALA A 35 29.76 3.05 14.12
CA ALA A 35 30.04 2.49 15.43
C ALA A 35 30.48 1.01 15.31
N PRO A 36 31.34 0.51 16.22
CA PRO A 36 31.82 -0.87 16.18
C PRO A 36 30.67 -1.88 16.10
N GLY A 37 30.73 -2.78 15.12
CA GLY A 37 29.71 -3.82 14.90
C GLY A 37 28.47 -3.36 14.12
N LEU A 38 28.40 -2.10 13.66
CA LEU A 38 27.36 -1.62 12.75
C LEU A 38 27.91 -1.47 11.33
N GLY A 39 27.05 -1.71 10.35
CA GLY A 39 27.26 -1.34 8.96
C GLY A 39 26.59 -0.01 8.66
N ARG A 40 27.16 0.75 7.71
CA ARG A 40 26.62 2.04 7.29
C ARG A 40 25.95 1.93 5.95
N VAL A 41 24.73 2.44 5.86
CA VAL A 41 24.02 2.58 4.58
C VAL A 41 23.61 4.02 4.34
N VAL A 42 23.90 4.49 3.13
CA VAL A 42 23.41 5.76 2.59
C VAL A 42 22.14 5.47 1.80
N LEU A 43 21.04 6.10 2.17
CA LEU A 43 19.71 5.91 1.59
C LEU A 43 19.32 7.15 0.78
N ASP A 44 19.05 6.96 -0.50
CA ASP A 44 18.61 8.02 -1.42
C ASP A 44 17.37 7.60 -2.22
N VAL A 45 16.55 8.58 -2.59
CA VAL A 45 15.40 8.38 -3.47
C VAL A 45 15.53 9.27 -4.71
N GLU A 46 15.41 8.66 -5.89
CA GLU A 46 15.53 9.37 -7.15
C GLU A 46 14.32 10.29 -7.38
N GLY A 47 14.59 11.61 -7.42
CA GLY A 47 13.63 12.63 -7.83
C GLY A 47 12.54 12.92 -6.80
N ASP A 48 12.70 12.48 -5.54
CA ASP A 48 11.74 12.74 -4.46
C ASP A 48 12.42 12.64 -3.09
N GLN A 49 11.79 13.21 -2.06
CA GLN A 49 12.14 12.96 -0.66
C GLN A 49 11.19 11.94 -0.06
N ALA A 50 11.74 10.91 0.58
CA ALA A 50 10.95 9.88 1.23
C ALA A 50 11.33 9.75 2.71
N THR A 51 10.32 9.48 3.54
CA THR A 51 10.53 8.98 4.89
C THR A 51 10.80 7.49 4.80
N VAL A 52 11.92 7.04 5.35
CA VAL A 52 12.31 5.64 5.40
C VAL A 52 11.88 5.04 6.73
N PHE A 53 11.21 3.90 6.67
CA PHE A 53 10.85 3.10 7.82
C PHE A 53 11.54 1.74 7.75
N ARG A 54 12.04 1.26 8.89
CA ARG A 54 12.40 -0.15 9.04
C ARG A 54 11.13 -0.96 9.24
N VAL A 55 10.92 -1.95 8.38
CA VAL A 55 9.82 -2.91 8.49
C VAL A 55 10.32 -4.11 9.28
N THR A 56 9.73 -4.35 10.45
CA THR A 56 9.93 -5.56 11.23
C THR A 56 8.62 -6.34 11.25
N GLY A 57 8.61 -7.55 10.71
CA GLY A 57 7.43 -8.41 10.65
C GLY A 57 7.45 -9.50 11.71
N GLY A 58 6.28 -9.89 12.19
CA GLY A 58 6.06 -11.11 12.96
C GLY A 58 4.82 -11.83 12.44
N SER A 59 4.90 -13.14 12.23
CA SER A 59 3.73 -13.97 11.97
C SER A 59 3.03 -14.25 13.31
N VAL A 60 1.79 -13.82 13.45
CA VAL A 60 0.93 -14.16 14.57
C VAL A 60 0.01 -15.31 14.16
N GLY A 61 0.08 -16.41 14.90
CA GLY A 61 -0.81 -17.56 14.74
C GLY A 61 -1.64 -17.74 16.00
N ALA A 62 -2.95 -17.91 15.85
CA ALA A 62 -3.83 -18.33 16.94
C ALA A 62 -4.72 -19.47 16.45
N SER A 63 -4.88 -20.50 17.27
CA SER A 63 -5.79 -21.62 16.97
C SER A 63 -6.76 -21.82 18.13
N GLY A 64 -8.06 -21.91 17.84
CA GLY A 64 -9.11 -22.12 18.83
C GLY A 64 -10.44 -22.52 18.20
N ALA A 65 -11.22 -23.37 18.88
CA ALA A 65 -12.54 -23.87 18.44
C ALA A 65 -12.58 -24.45 17.00
N GLY A 66 -11.50 -25.10 16.55
CA GLY A 66 -11.39 -25.68 15.20
C GLY A 66 -11.02 -24.69 14.10
N ALA A 67 -10.77 -23.42 14.43
CA ALA A 67 -10.29 -22.41 13.48
C ALA A 67 -8.80 -22.11 13.71
N VAL A 68 -8.08 -21.91 12.61
CA VAL A 68 -6.69 -21.43 12.60
C VAL A 68 -6.69 -20.03 11.99
N PHE A 69 -6.23 -19.06 12.77
CA PHE A 69 -6.00 -17.70 12.34
C PHE A 69 -4.49 -17.51 12.17
N SER A 70 -4.07 -17.18 10.95
CA SER A 70 -2.71 -16.72 10.66
C SER A 70 -2.81 -15.27 10.19
N GLY A 71 -2.08 -14.39 10.86
CA GLY A 71 -1.93 -12.98 10.52
C GLY A 71 -0.45 -12.61 10.41
N SER A 72 -0.15 -11.65 9.55
CA SER A 72 1.15 -10.98 9.56
C SER A 72 0.97 -9.63 10.25
N LEU A 73 1.76 -9.37 11.29
CA LEU A 73 1.85 -8.04 11.89
C LEU A 73 3.15 -7.39 11.42
N GLU A 74 3.02 -6.34 10.62
CA GLU A 74 4.13 -5.48 10.26
C GLU A 74 4.22 -4.31 11.24
N VAL A 75 5.34 -4.19 11.94
CA VAL A 75 5.68 -3.04 12.77
C VAL A 75 6.71 -2.21 12.02
N THR A 76 6.36 -0.97 11.70
CA THR A 76 7.27 -0.02 11.05
C THR A 76 7.82 0.98 12.06
N ARG A 77 9.14 1.22 12.04
CA ARG A 77 9.79 2.28 12.83
C ARG A 77 10.47 3.29 11.92
N PRO A 78 10.25 4.60 12.08
CA PRO A 78 10.92 5.62 11.26
C PRO A 78 12.43 5.57 11.49
N LEU A 79 13.21 5.65 10.41
CA LEU A 79 14.67 5.71 10.43
C LEU A 79 15.16 7.13 10.15
N CYS A 80 14.86 7.67 8.95
CA CYS A 80 15.30 8.98 8.51
C CYS A 80 14.49 9.47 7.30
N VAL A 81 14.80 10.68 6.81
CA VAL A 81 14.25 11.26 5.57
C VAL A 81 15.37 11.39 4.53
N THR A 82 15.14 10.91 3.30
CA THR A 82 16.17 10.87 2.25
C THR A 82 16.49 12.25 1.64
N PRO A 83 17.75 12.49 1.20
CA PRO A 83 18.90 11.60 1.34
C PRO A 83 19.44 11.58 2.78
N CYS A 84 19.70 10.39 3.32
CA CYS A 84 20.17 10.21 4.70
C CYS A 84 21.15 9.05 4.86
N GLN A 85 21.80 9.00 6.01
CA GLN A 85 22.71 7.92 6.40
C GLN A 85 22.22 7.29 7.70
N VAL A 86 22.25 5.97 7.78
CA VAL A 86 21.93 5.23 9.00
C VAL A 86 22.94 4.12 9.25
N ASP A 87 23.26 3.93 10.52
CA ASP A 87 24.08 2.83 10.99
C ASP A 87 23.15 1.73 11.52
N LEU A 88 23.24 0.54 10.94
CA LEU A 88 22.37 -0.60 11.22
C LEU A 88 23.20 -1.85 11.45
N THR A 89 22.64 -2.81 12.19
CA THR A 89 23.31 -4.09 12.43
C THR A 89 23.50 -4.84 11.10
N PRO A 90 24.62 -5.55 10.89
CA PRO A 90 24.80 -6.35 9.69
C PRO A 90 23.68 -7.38 9.50
N GLY A 91 23.34 -7.67 8.25
CA GLY A 91 22.30 -8.62 7.85
C GLY A 91 21.14 -8.01 7.06
N PRO A 92 20.06 -8.79 6.81
CA PRO A 92 18.94 -8.36 5.99
C PRO A 92 18.00 -7.42 6.73
N HIS A 93 17.62 -6.32 6.08
CA HIS A 93 16.64 -5.36 6.58
C HIS A 93 15.55 -5.09 5.54
N GLY A 94 14.30 -5.18 5.97
CA GLY A 94 13.16 -4.66 5.21
C GLY A 94 13.02 -3.15 5.44
N LEU A 95 13.01 -2.39 4.36
CA LEU A 95 12.81 -0.94 4.36
C LEU A 95 11.54 -0.58 3.60
N ARG A 96 10.79 0.39 4.11
CA ARG A 96 9.63 0.99 3.45
C ARG A 96 9.91 2.46 3.22
N PHE A 97 9.81 2.87 1.97
CA PHE A 97 9.98 4.25 1.53
C PHE A 97 8.60 4.84 1.24
N VAL A 98 8.28 5.98 1.86
CA VAL A 98 7.01 6.71 1.63
C VAL A 98 7.36 8.12 1.23
N SER A 99 6.91 8.57 0.05
CA SER A 99 7.13 9.94 -0.41
C SER A 99 6.56 10.94 0.61
N ARG A 100 7.24 12.07 0.76
CA ARG A 100 6.73 13.20 1.55
C ARG A 100 5.84 14.14 0.76
N THR A 101 5.83 14.02 -0.57
CA THR A 101 5.11 14.91 -1.48
C THR A 101 3.89 14.24 -2.10
N ASP A 102 3.87 12.91 -2.21
CA ASP A 102 2.79 12.14 -2.84
C ASP A 102 2.51 10.83 -2.09
N ASP A 103 1.41 10.78 -1.34
CA ASP A 103 1.02 9.60 -0.54
C ASP A 103 0.77 8.32 -1.36
N ASP A 104 0.52 8.45 -2.67
CA ASP A 104 0.38 7.30 -3.57
C ASP A 104 1.76 6.73 -3.96
N ARG A 105 2.87 7.43 -3.69
CA ARG A 105 4.23 6.97 -4.00
C ARG A 105 4.90 6.35 -2.79
N ARG A 106 5.07 5.03 -2.86
CA ARG A 106 5.73 4.23 -1.84
C ARG A 106 6.36 3.00 -2.46
N GLY A 107 7.25 2.35 -1.72
CA GLY A 107 7.78 1.06 -2.08
C GLY A 107 8.45 0.37 -0.90
N ASP A 108 8.46 -0.95 -0.97
CA ASP A 108 9.19 -1.80 -0.02
C ASP A 108 10.45 -2.33 -0.71
N ALA A 109 11.50 -2.52 0.06
CA ALA A 109 12.78 -3.03 -0.39
C ALA A 109 13.45 -3.85 0.70
N PHE A 110 14.25 -4.82 0.27
CA PHE A 110 15.12 -5.59 1.14
C PHE A 110 16.57 -5.25 0.79
N ILE A 111 17.32 -4.84 1.80
CA ILE A 111 18.75 -4.56 1.67
C ILE A 111 19.52 -5.49 2.58
N ASN A 112 20.72 -5.91 2.16
CA ASN A 112 21.64 -6.61 3.03
C ASN A 112 22.75 -5.66 3.44
N ILE A 113 22.97 -5.52 4.74
CA ILE A 113 23.95 -4.58 5.27
C ILE A 113 25.20 -5.36 5.68
N ASP A 114 26.31 -5.04 5.04
CA ASP A 114 27.63 -5.55 5.41
C ASP A 114 28.34 -4.56 6.33
N GLN A 115 29.53 -4.92 6.81
CA GLN A 115 30.36 -4.00 7.62
C GLN A 115 30.92 -2.82 6.81
N ALA A 116 30.97 -2.94 5.48
CA ALA A 116 31.39 -1.87 4.59
C ALA A 116 30.28 -0.81 4.42
N THR A 117 30.69 0.43 4.14
CA THR A 117 29.71 1.48 3.79
C THR A 117 29.09 1.16 2.43
N SER A 118 27.77 1.08 2.37
CA SER A 118 27.02 0.86 1.14
C SER A 118 26.10 2.04 0.83
N VAL A 119 25.77 2.21 -0.45
CA VAL A 119 24.75 3.15 -0.91
C VAL A 119 23.60 2.35 -1.48
N TYR A 120 22.40 2.73 -1.09
CA TYR A 120 21.16 2.22 -1.62
C TYR A 120 20.34 3.37 -2.19
N ARG A 121 20.14 3.33 -3.50
CA ARG A 121 19.31 4.30 -4.21
C ARG A 121 18.03 3.63 -4.65
N TYR A 122 16.90 4.29 -4.42
CA TYR A 122 15.58 3.73 -4.67
C TYR A 122 14.73 4.65 -5.54
N LYS A 123 13.90 4.06 -6.39
CA LYS A 123 12.90 4.76 -7.19
C LYS A 123 11.53 4.30 -6.76
N LEU A 124 10.77 5.22 -6.18
CA LEU A 124 9.43 4.94 -5.67
C LEU A 124 8.51 4.47 -6.79
N GLY A 125 7.79 3.38 -6.50
CA GLY A 125 6.65 2.95 -7.28
C GLY A 125 5.42 3.82 -7.01
N ARG A 126 4.27 3.32 -7.43
CA ARG A 126 2.97 3.97 -7.28
C ARG A 126 1.95 2.95 -6.82
N ARG A 127 1.12 3.35 -5.86
CA ARG A 127 0.00 2.55 -5.38
C ARG A 127 -1.20 3.46 -5.20
N SER A 128 -1.90 3.70 -6.31
CA SER A 128 -3.11 4.50 -6.27
C SER A 128 -4.26 3.68 -5.72
N ARG A 129 -4.87 4.20 -4.65
CA ARG A 129 -6.12 3.68 -4.11
C ARG A 129 -7.20 4.71 -4.43
N PRO A 130 -8.16 4.43 -5.32
CA PRO A 130 -9.25 5.35 -5.59
C PRO A 130 -10.24 5.35 -4.40
N TYR A 131 -9.83 5.93 -3.26
CA TYR A 131 -10.64 6.00 -2.03
C TYR A 131 -11.96 6.71 -2.30
N GLY A 132 -11.95 7.83 -3.03
CA GLY A 132 -13.16 8.61 -3.31
C GLY A 132 -14.22 7.82 -4.09
N ARG A 133 -13.83 7.12 -5.15
CA ARG A 133 -14.77 6.29 -5.94
C ARG A 133 -15.30 5.11 -5.15
N ARG A 134 -14.48 4.51 -4.29
CA ARG A 134 -14.88 3.36 -3.46
C ARG A 134 -15.88 3.78 -2.38
N THR A 135 -15.65 4.91 -1.71
CA THR A 135 -16.59 5.45 -0.73
C THR A 135 -17.92 5.82 -1.39
N LEU A 136 -17.86 6.44 -2.58
CA LEU A 136 -19.06 6.77 -3.35
C LEU A 136 -19.83 5.51 -3.79
N ALA A 137 -19.13 4.46 -4.24
CA ALA A 137 -19.73 3.19 -4.63
C ALA A 137 -20.42 2.49 -3.44
N TRP A 138 -19.80 2.52 -2.26
CA TRP A 138 -20.41 2.00 -1.03
C TRP A 138 -21.68 2.78 -0.65
N LEU A 139 -21.62 4.11 -0.65
CA LEU A 139 -22.76 4.96 -0.28
C LEU A 139 -23.93 4.77 -1.26
N THR A 140 -23.66 4.80 -2.56
CA THR A 140 -24.68 4.60 -3.60
C THR A 140 -25.28 3.19 -3.55
N GLY A 141 -24.47 2.16 -3.30
CA GLY A 141 -24.93 0.78 -3.15
C GLY A 141 -25.81 0.58 -1.92
N ALA A 142 -25.45 1.19 -0.79
CA ALA A 142 -26.26 1.14 0.42
C ALA A 142 -27.63 1.80 0.19
N VAL A 143 -27.67 3.00 -0.39
CA VAL A 143 -28.93 3.70 -0.69
C VAL A 143 -29.81 2.89 -1.65
N GLY A 144 -29.22 2.33 -2.72
CA GLY A 144 -29.93 1.46 -3.67
C GLY A 144 -30.58 0.25 -2.98
N ALA A 145 -29.80 -0.49 -2.19
CA ALA A 145 -30.29 -1.65 -1.45
C ALA A 145 -31.40 -1.31 -0.45
N PHE A 146 -31.29 -0.18 0.26
CA PHE A 146 -32.33 0.27 1.19
C PHE A 146 -33.63 0.66 0.46
N SER A 147 -33.52 1.32 -0.70
CA SER A 147 -34.70 1.69 -1.49
C SER A 147 -35.45 0.47 -2.04
N ASP A 148 -34.73 -0.59 -2.45
CA ASP A 148 -35.35 -1.84 -2.92
C ASP A 148 -36.07 -2.59 -1.79
N VAL A 149 -35.51 -2.60 -0.57
CA VAL A 149 -36.16 -3.21 0.60
C VAL A 149 -37.42 -2.45 1.02
N ALA A 150 -37.40 -1.12 1.00
CA ALA A 150 -38.57 -0.30 1.30
C ALA A 150 -39.69 -0.48 0.27
N ALA A 151 -39.34 -0.66 -1.01
CA ALA A 151 -40.31 -0.99 -2.05
C ALA A 151 -40.95 -2.37 -1.81
N LEU A 152 -40.18 -3.38 -1.38
CA LEU A 152 -40.72 -4.71 -1.05
C LEU A 152 -41.62 -4.71 0.20
N ALA A 153 -41.28 -3.93 1.22
CA ALA A 153 -42.05 -3.85 2.47
C ALA A 153 -43.42 -3.15 2.32
N THR A 154 -43.61 -2.35 1.26
CA THR A 154 -44.88 -1.64 1.02
C THR A 154 -45.88 -2.45 0.18
N ILE A 155 -45.42 -3.47 -0.56
CA ILE A 155 -46.27 -4.30 -1.44
C ILE A 155 -47.30 -5.14 -0.66
N ASP A 156 -47.06 -5.44 0.61
CA ASP A 156 -47.93 -6.31 1.42
C ASP A 156 -49.12 -5.57 2.07
N ASN A 157 -49.12 -4.23 2.10
CA ASN A 157 -50.03 -3.48 2.98
C ASN A 157 -51.14 -2.68 2.28
N ASP A 158 -51.13 -2.54 0.95
CA ASP A 158 -52.25 -1.88 0.28
C ASP A 158 -52.38 -2.25 -1.21
N ARG A 159 -53.57 -2.70 -1.63
CA ARG A 159 -53.92 -3.05 -3.02
C ARG A 159 -54.06 -1.81 -3.94
N ARG A 160 -53.46 -0.68 -3.54
CA ARG A 160 -53.50 0.61 -4.25
C ARG A 160 -52.11 0.93 -4.79
N SER A 161 -51.95 0.71 -6.09
CA SER A 161 -51.01 1.39 -7.00
C SER A 161 -49.81 2.07 -6.32
N ILE A 162 -48.87 1.28 -5.80
CA ILE A 162 -47.59 1.80 -5.35
C ILE A 162 -46.77 2.11 -6.62
N PRO A 163 -46.22 3.33 -6.74
CA PRO A 163 -45.58 3.77 -7.97
C PRO A 163 -44.30 2.97 -8.24
N ILE A 164 -44.26 2.36 -9.42
CA ILE A 164 -43.15 1.60 -10.03
C ILE A 164 -41.79 2.33 -9.92
N THR A 165 -41.82 3.65 -9.69
CA THR A 165 -40.70 4.56 -9.56
C THR A 165 -39.65 4.16 -8.51
N TYR A 166 -40.04 3.63 -7.34
CA TYR A 166 -39.07 3.32 -6.27
C TYR A 166 -38.16 2.13 -6.59
N GLY A 167 -38.70 1.07 -7.20
CA GLY A 167 -37.90 -0.11 -7.58
C GLY A 167 -36.93 0.15 -8.74
N VAL A 168 -37.30 1.05 -9.66
CA VAL A 168 -36.42 1.41 -10.79
C VAL A 168 -35.20 2.20 -10.30
N VAL A 169 -35.38 3.10 -9.33
CA VAL A 169 -34.29 3.89 -8.76
C VAL A 169 -33.32 3.02 -7.97
N GLY A 170 -33.81 2.05 -7.18
CA GLY A 170 -32.95 1.16 -6.40
C GLY A 170 -32.07 0.25 -7.27
N VAL A 171 -32.65 -0.37 -8.32
CA VAL A 171 -31.90 -1.16 -9.31
C VAL A 171 -30.86 -0.30 -10.05
N ALA A 172 -31.22 0.93 -10.44
CA ALA A 172 -30.29 1.85 -11.11
C ALA A 172 -29.11 2.24 -10.22
N LEU A 173 -29.36 2.55 -8.94
CA LEU A 173 -28.30 2.89 -7.97
C LEU A 173 -27.40 1.69 -7.66
N THR A 174 -27.98 0.49 -7.54
CA THR A 174 -27.21 -0.74 -7.34
C THR A 174 -26.35 -1.07 -8.57
N GLY A 175 -26.89 -0.91 -9.78
CA GLY A 175 -26.13 -1.03 -11.02
C GLY A 175 -24.98 -0.02 -11.14
N LEU A 176 -25.23 1.24 -10.76
CA LEU A 176 -24.21 2.29 -10.74
C LEU A 176 -23.11 1.98 -9.72
N SER A 177 -23.49 1.53 -8.52
CA SER A 177 -22.54 1.09 -7.49
C SER A 177 -21.64 -0.02 -8.01
N TRP A 178 -22.22 -1.06 -8.62
CA TRP A 178 -21.47 -2.16 -9.21
C TRP A 178 -20.51 -1.69 -10.32
N TRP A 179 -20.96 -0.77 -11.19
CA TRP A 179 -20.13 -0.18 -12.23
C TRP A 179 -18.97 0.65 -11.66
N LEU A 180 -19.21 1.45 -10.62
CA LEU A 180 -18.18 2.24 -9.93
C LEU A 180 -17.14 1.33 -9.25
N PHE A 181 -17.57 0.22 -8.63
CA PHE A 181 -16.65 -0.78 -8.07
C PHE A 181 -15.81 -1.46 -9.15
N ARG A 182 -16.40 -1.78 -10.31
CA ARG A 182 -15.68 -2.43 -11.41
C ARG A 182 -14.64 -1.51 -12.05
N THR A 183 -14.92 -0.20 -12.08
CA THR A 183 -14.02 0.81 -12.67
C THR A 183 -13.03 1.40 -11.66
N SER A 184 -13.13 1.07 -10.38
CA SER A 184 -12.17 1.47 -9.34
C SER A 184 -10.98 0.50 -9.27
N GLY A 185 -10.30 0.29 -10.40
CA GLY A 185 -9.09 -0.54 -10.45
C GLY A 185 -8.00 -0.02 -9.51
N PHE A 186 -7.31 -0.93 -8.83
CA PHE A 186 -6.11 -0.59 -8.07
C PHE A 186 -4.93 -0.64 -9.02
N VAL A 187 -4.16 0.43 -9.11
CA VAL A 187 -2.89 0.41 -9.83
C VAL A 187 -1.78 0.17 -8.83
N GLU A 188 -1.01 -0.89 -9.04
CA GLU A 188 0.15 -1.22 -8.23
C GLU A 188 1.39 -1.29 -9.13
N GLN A 189 2.36 -0.44 -8.82
CA GLN A 189 3.67 -0.42 -9.43
C GLN A 189 4.68 -0.57 -8.30
N SER A 190 5.40 -1.69 -8.27
CA SER A 190 6.50 -1.88 -7.32
C SER A 190 7.62 -0.88 -7.61
N GLY A 191 8.34 -0.43 -6.57
CA GLY A 191 9.54 0.38 -6.76
C GLY A 191 10.73 -0.46 -7.24
N ALA A 192 11.83 0.20 -7.55
CA ALA A 192 13.08 -0.44 -7.97
C ALA A 192 14.25 0.21 -7.24
N GLY A 193 15.27 -0.57 -6.88
CA GLY A 193 16.44 -0.05 -6.18
C GLY A 193 17.74 -0.69 -6.65
N THR A 194 18.84 0.02 -6.39
CA THR A 194 20.20 -0.43 -6.66
C THR A 194 21.04 -0.25 -5.40
N GLN A 195 21.78 -1.29 -5.03
CA GLN A 195 22.74 -1.25 -3.94
C GLN A 195 24.16 -1.40 -4.49
N TRP A 196 25.11 -0.66 -3.94
CA TRP A 196 26.53 -0.87 -4.20
C TRP A 196 27.38 -0.49 -3.00
N SER A 197 28.55 -1.09 -2.86
CA SER A 197 29.50 -0.78 -1.79
C SER A 197 30.40 0.37 -2.21
N LEU A 198 30.72 1.26 -1.27
CA LEU A 198 31.76 2.26 -1.48
C LEU A 198 33.12 1.64 -1.18
N PRO A 199 34.18 2.04 -1.91
CA PRO A 199 35.53 1.68 -1.51
C PRO A 199 35.80 2.20 -0.09
N PRO A 200 36.58 1.48 0.71
CA PRO A 200 36.99 1.97 2.02
C PRO A 200 37.66 3.33 1.82
N THR A 201 37.23 4.33 2.58
CA THR A 201 37.95 5.60 2.65
C THR A 201 39.31 5.29 3.27
N GLY A 202 40.34 5.27 2.43
CA GLY A 202 41.72 5.07 2.89
C GLY A 202 42.11 6.15 3.91
N PRO A 203 43.06 5.84 4.80
CA PRO A 203 43.64 6.83 5.72
C PRO A 203 44.35 7.96 4.98
#